data_AF-A0A6J7HKG5-F1
#
_entry.id   AF-A0A6J7HKG5-F1
#
_cell.length_a   1.000
_cell.length_b   1.000
_cell.length_c   1.000
_cell.angle_alpha   90.00
_cell.angle_beta   90.00
_cell.angle_gamma   90.00
#
_symmetry.space_group_name_H-M   'P 1'
#
loop_
_entity.id
_entity.type
_entity.pdbx_description
1 polymer ?
#
loop_
_entity_poly.entity_id
_entity_poly.type
_entity_poly.pdbx_seq_one_letter_code
_entity_poly.pdbx_strand_id
1 'polypeptide(L)'
;MTPAARRLAEPRPARIIPGPRGRPLEVDGHEVVSVRESWLVEDRWWTPRPLRRRYWEVVTVDGRDLVVFRDLVTGGWSRQR
;
A
#
# COMPACT_ATOMS: atom_id res chain seq x y z
N MET A 1 -0.44 -33.95 -9.07
CA MET A 1 -1.17 -32.66 -8.97
C MET A 1 -0.13 -31.57 -8.72
N THR A 2 0.11 -30.71 -9.71
CA THR A 2 1.03 -29.57 -9.56
C THR A 2 0.33 -28.50 -8.70
N PRO A 3 0.95 -27.97 -7.63
CA PRO A 3 0.32 -26.89 -6.88
C PRO A 3 0.14 -25.68 -7.81
N ALA A 4 -1.07 -25.10 -7.80
CA ALA A 4 -1.33 -23.87 -8.53
C ALA A 4 -0.40 -22.76 -8.00
N ALA A 5 0.27 -22.04 -8.91
CA ALA A 5 1.17 -20.96 -8.54
C ALA A 5 0.38 -19.85 -7.81
N ARG A 6 0.65 -19.67 -6.51
CA ARG A 6 0.11 -18.56 -5.73
C ARG A 6 0.77 -17.27 -6.22
N ARG A 7 -0.03 -16.24 -6.54
CA ARG A 7 0.51 -14.90 -6.77
C ARG A 7 1.23 -14.43 -5.51
N LEU A 8 2.56 -14.35 -5.60
CA LEU A 8 3.38 -13.79 -4.54
C LEU A 8 3.05 -12.29 -4.45
N ALA A 9 2.86 -11.79 -3.22
CA ALA A 9 2.59 -10.38 -2.92
C ALA A 9 1.28 -9.79 -3.49
N GLU A 10 0.20 -10.57 -3.61
CA GLU A 10 -1.11 -9.99 -3.97
C GLU A 10 -1.53 -8.94 -2.93
N PRO A 11 -1.78 -7.68 -3.36
CA PRO A 11 -2.21 -6.62 -2.46
C PRO A 11 -3.50 -7.01 -1.76
N ARG A 12 -3.54 -6.84 -0.44
CA ARG A 12 -4.75 -7.02 0.36
C ARG A 12 -5.39 -5.67 0.64
N PRO A 13 -6.71 -5.49 0.47
CA PRO A 13 -7.38 -4.27 0.91
C PRO A 13 -7.05 -3.96 2.37
N ALA A 14 -6.82 -2.70 2.69
CA ALA A 14 -6.49 -2.24 4.03
C ALA A 14 -7.35 -1.03 4.41
N ARG A 15 -7.78 -0.97 5.67
CA ARG A 15 -8.39 0.23 6.22
C ARG A 15 -7.26 1.17 6.65
N ILE A 16 -7.23 2.36 6.06
CA ILE A 16 -6.21 3.37 6.34
C ILE A 16 -6.90 4.62 6.87
N ILE A 17 -6.38 5.20 7.94
CA ILE A 17 -6.68 6.58 8.32
C ILE A 17 -5.60 7.47 7.70
N PRO A 18 -5.90 8.21 6.62
CA PRO A 18 -4.92 9.08 5.99
C PRO A 18 -4.81 10.41 6.74
N GLY A 19 -3.58 10.87 6.92
CA GLY A 19 -3.25 12.22 7.36
C GLY A 19 -3.00 13.17 6.19
N PRO A 20 -2.38 14.33 6.47
CA PRO A 20 -2.02 15.30 5.45
C PRO A 20 -1.23 14.68 4.30
N ARG A 21 -1.55 15.09 3.06
CA ARG A 21 -0.95 14.58 1.81
C ARG A 21 -1.09 13.06 1.63
N GLY A 22 -2.01 12.42 2.35
CA GLY A 22 -2.26 10.99 2.28
C GLY A 22 -1.28 10.14 3.08
N ARG A 23 -0.44 10.73 3.95
CA ARG A 23 0.46 9.95 4.82
C ARG A 23 -0.37 9.01 5.72
N PRO A 24 -0.09 7.70 5.78
CA PRO A 24 -0.81 6.78 6.66
C PRO A 24 -0.59 7.14 8.12
N LEU A 25 -1.67 7.31 8.89
CA LEU A 25 -1.62 7.50 10.35
C LEU A 25 -2.04 6.23 11.10
N GLU A 26 -2.88 5.40 10.48
CA GLU A 26 -3.31 4.11 11.03
C GLU A 26 -3.47 3.09 9.89
N VAL A 27 -3.10 1.83 10.14
CA VAL A 27 -3.30 0.69 9.25
C VAL A 27 -4.06 -0.40 9.99
N ASP A 28 -5.26 -0.75 9.52
CA ASP A 28 -6.10 -1.80 10.08
C ASP A 28 -6.25 -1.71 11.62
N GLY A 29 -6.49 -0.52 12.18
CA GLY A 29 -6.62 -0.33 13.63
C GLY A 29 -5.31 -0.11 14.39
N HIS A 30 -4.16 -0.14 13.71
CA HIS A 30 -2.84 0.00 14.35
C HIS A 30 -2.20 1.32 13.95
N GLU A 31 -1.92 2.17 14.93
CA GLU A 31 -1.26 3.46 14.74
C GLU A 31 0.09 3.29 14.05
N VAL A 32 0.39 4.15 13.09
CA VAL A 32 1.69 4.26 12.43
C VAL A 32 2.61 5.14 13.27
N VAL A 33 3.64 4.54 13.86
CA VAL A 33 4.62 5.25 14.70
C VAL A 33 5.82 5.75 13.91
N SER A 34 6.09 5.17 12.74
CA SER A 34 7.15 5.64 11.84
C SER A 34 6.84 5.38 10.37
N VAL A 35 7.30 6.28 9.50
CA VAL A 35 7.34 6.08 8.05
C VAL A 35 8.80 6.02 7.67
N ARG A 36 9.24 4.89 7.13
CA ARG A 36 10.64 4.69 6.72
C ARG A 36 10.91 5.28 5.35
N GLU A 37 10.03 4.97 4.41
CA GLU A 37 10.12 5.43 3.04
C GLU A 37 8.75 5.74 2.45
N SER A 38 8.76 6.56 1.39
CA SER A 38 7.59 6.78 0.54
C SER A 38 8.02 6.99 -0.90
N TRP A 39 7.30 6.39 -1.84
CA TRP A 39 7.64 6.45 -3.26
C TRP A 39 6.39 6.47 -4.15
N LEU A 40 6.52 7.04 -5.34
CA LEU A 40 5.48 7.03 -6.35
C LEU A 40 5.82 5.97 -7.39
N VAL A 41 4.84 5.17 -7.77
CA VAL A 41 4.93 4.30 -8.94
C VAL A 41 3.95 4.82 -9.97
N GLU A 42 4.48 5.20 -11.13
CA GLU A 42 3.72 5.53 -12.32
C GLU A 42 4.17 4.58 -13.42
N ASP A 43 3.22 3.81 -13.96
CA ASP A 43 3.50 2.79 -14.95
C ASP A 43 2.32 2.68 -15.93
N ARG A 44 2.51 2.01 -17.06
CA ARG A 44 1.49 1.78 -18.09
C ARG A 44 0.85 3.08 -18.59
N TRP A 45 1.58 4.19 -18.52
CA TRP A 45 1.11 5.52 -18.94
C TRP A 45 0.88 5.61 -20.45
N TRP A 46 1.50 4.72 -21.23
CA TRP A 46 1.25 4.54 -22.66
C TRP A 46 -0.01 3.70 -22.98
N THR A 47 -0.75 3.26 -21.96
CA THR A 47 -1.98 2.49 -22.13
C THR A 47 -3.19 3.31 -21.66
N PRO A 48 -4.41 2.97 -22.10
CA PRO A 48 -5.63 3.60 -21.58
C PRO A 48 -5.90 3.36 -20.08
N ARG A 49 -5.12 2.50 -19.42
CA ARG A 49 -5.28 2.13 -18.00
C ARG A 49 -3.97 2.39 -17.24
N PRO A 50 -3.57 3.66 -17.07
CA PRO A 50 -2.35 4.00 -16.35
C PRO A 50 -2.40 3.46 -14.93
N LEU A 51 -1.25 3.03 -14.43
CA LEU A 51 -1.06 2.67 -13.04
C LEU A 51 -0.44 3.86 -12.33
N ARG A 52 -1.09 4.34 -11.27
CA ARG A 52 -0.53 5.40 -10.45
C ARG A 52 -0.77 5.09 -8.98
N ARG A 53 0.30 4.82 -8.23
CA ARG A 53 0.20 4.39 -6.82
C ARG A 53 1.21 5.12 -5.97
N ARG A 54 0.77 5.67 -4.84
CA ARG A 54 1.67 6.19 -3.80
C ARG A 54 1.85 5.11 -2.75
N TYR A 55 3.09 4.73 -2.49
CA TYR A 55 3.48 3.71 -1.53
C TYR A 55 4.13 4.34 -0.30
N TRP A 56 4.02 3.64 0.83
CA TRP A 56 4.69 3.93 2.09
C TRP A 56 5.15 2.63 2.75
N GLU A 57 6.38 2.61 3.24
CA GLU A 57 6.85 1.62 4.22
C GLU A 57 6.64 2.22 5.62
N VAL A 58 5.88 1.53 6.45
CA VAL A 58 5.44 2.03 7.76
C VAL A 58 5.70 1.00 8.85
N VAL A 59 6.04 1.51 10.03
CA VAL A 59 6.12 0.73 11.26
C VAL A 59 4.93 1.09 12.13
N THR A 60 4.16 0.08 12.55
CA THR A 60 3.01 0.25 13.45
C THR A 60 3.41 0.16 14.92
N VAL A 61 2.55 0.63 15.81
CA VAL A 61 2.76 0.66 17.27
C VAL A 61 3.10 -0.71 17.88
N ASP A 62 2.63 -1.79 17.28
CA ASP A 62 2.90 -3.16 17.69
C ASP A 62 4.12 -3.79 16.97
N GLY A 63 4.92 -2.96 16.31
CA GLY A 63 6.22 -3.34 15.75
C GLY A 63 6.16 -4.01 14.37
N ARG A 64 5.02 -3.98 13.66
CA ARG A 64 4.94 -4.56 12.32
C ARG A 64 5.49 -3.60 11.28
N ASP A 65 6.28 -4.16 10.37
CA ASP A 65 6.76 -3.50 9.16
C ASP A 65 5.83 -3.84 7.99
N LEU A 66 5.20 -2.83 7.40
CA LEU A 66 4.16 -2.99 6.39
C LEU A 66 4.41 -2.04 5.22
N VAL A 67 4.18 -2.55 4.00
CA VAL A 67 4.07 -1.70 2.82
C VAL A 67 2.59 -1.44 2.54
N VAL A 68 2.18 -0.18 2.56
CA VAL A 68 0.81 0.23 2.17
C VAL A 68 0.87 1.13 0.96
N PHE A 69 -0.18 1.11 0.15
CA PHE A 69 -0.29 2.02 -0.97
C PHE A 69 -1.72 2.46 -1.23
N ARG A 70 -1.83 3.68 -1.75
CA ARG A 70 -3.06 4.21 -2.33
C ARG A 70 -2.94 4.18 -3.83
N ASP A 71 -3.90 3.54 -4.47
CA ASP A 71 -4.12 3.70 -5.90
C ASP A 71 -4.69 5.10 -6.15
N LEU A 72 -3.96 5.91 -6.91
CA LEU A 72 -4.32 7.30 -7.19
C LEU A 72 -5.30 7.44 -8.35
N VAL A 73 -5.59 6.35 -9.06
CA VAL A 73 -6.61 6.31 -10.12
C VAL A 73 -7.96 5.90 -9.53
N THR A 74 -7.99 4.83 -8.75
CA THR A 74 -9.23 4.29 -8.14
C THR A 74 -9.50 4.81 -6.74
N GLY A 75 -8.50 5.38 -6.07
CA GLY A 75 -8.57 5.90 -4.71
C GLY A 75 -8.42 4.84 -3.61
N GLY A 76 -8.40 3.55 -3.96
CA GLY A 76 -8.38 2.43 -3.01
C GLY A 76 -7.06 2.25 -2.29
N TRP A 77 -7.13 1.66 -1.09
CA TRP A 77 -5.98 1.36 -0.25
C TRP A 77 -5.75 -0.14 -0.10
N SER A 78 -4.48 -0.52 -0.17
CA SER A 78 -4.04 -1.91 0.01
C SER A 78 -2.73 -1.98 0.79
N ARG A 79 -2.45 -3.14 1.39
CA ARG A 79 -1.20 -3.47 2.06
C ARG A 79 -0.56 -4.75 1.52
N GLN A 80 0.74 -4.86 1.74
CA GLN A 80 1.60 -5.99 1.41
C GLN A 80 2.53 -6.30 2.61
N ARG A 81 3.06 -7.52 2.63
CA ARG A 81 4.11 -8.00 3.54
C ARG A 81 5.21 -8.60 2.68
#